data_AF-A0A1Q9VEN2-F1
#
_entry.id   AF-A0A1Q9VEN2-F1
#
_cell.length_a   1.000
_cell.length_b   1.000
_cell.length_c   1.000
_cell.angle_alpha   90.00
_cell.angle_beta   90.00
_cell.angle_gamma   90.00
#
_symmetry.space_group_name_H-M   'P 1'
#
loop_
_entity.id
_entity.type
_entity.pdbx_description
1 polymer ?
#
loop_
_entity_poly.entity_id
_entity_poly.type
_entity_poly.pdbx_seq_one_letter_code
_entity_poly.pdbx_strand_id
1 'polypeptide(L)'
;MQSIAVADTLFTGEKTGPGWSEGDAPSTYAAPIESVMLDGGRSNPVDDLSRRTGTPAADFAEQLAAKLPGASVSGDTAVEGGRTIAEVESAPMEQLVQQMLDLSDNTLAEAIQRHVALSTGKEASFEGGSQATLDVLRQHGFDVEGVTLNDGSGLSVDNRITAELLAEVVSVAAGGGAGAGAGSGGGGQTAGGDGRLATTLRPILGGLPVAGGTGTLSARYDDGVRAQGRGWVRAKTGTIPSIGANALTGYLVTVEGRLLTFSLTTSGARNTETAREALDTITATLRTCGCP
;
A
#
# COMPACT_ATOMS: atom_id res chain seq x y z
N MET A 1 -33.95 18.72 19.57
CA MET A 1 -32.55 18.61 19.12
C MET A 1 -32.44 17.29 18.39
N GLN A 2 -31.84 17.26 17.20
CA GLN A 2 -31.55 16.00 16.52
C GLN A 2 -30.22 15.47 17.06
N SER A 3 -30.13 14.17 17.33
CA SER A 3 -28.90 13.54 17.80
C SER A 3 -28.27 12.73 16.66
N ILE A 4 -26.94 12.80 16.53
CA ILE A 4 -26.16 11.99 15.60
C ILE A 4 -25.24 11.10 16.40
N ALA A 5 -25.29 9.80 16.14
CA ALA A 5 -24.32 8.83 16.61
C ALA A 5 -23.62 8.19 15.40
N VAL A 6 -22.31 8.00 15.49
CA VAL A 6 -21.48 7.41 14.43
C VAL A 6 -20.92 6.09 14.93
N ALA A 7 -21.33 4.99 14.30
CA ALA A 7 -20.84 3.67 14.62
C ALA A 7 -19.46 3.44 13.96
N ASP A 8 -18.41 3.59 14.76
CA ASP A 8 -17.04 3.23 14.38
C ASP A 8 -16.67 1.85 14.93
N THR A 9 -17.32 0.81 14.42
CA THR A 9 -17.24 -0.56 14.98
C THR A 9 -16.86 -1.63 13.97
N LEU A 10 -16.69 -1.28 12.69
CA LEU A 10 -16.34 -2.26 11.65
C LEU A 10 -14.91 -2.75 11.80
N PHE A 11 -14.00 -1.87 12.23
CA PHE A 11 -12.61 -2.20 12.53
C PHE A 11 -12.44 -2.43 14.03
N THR A 12 -11.60 -3.39 14.40
CA THR A 12 -11.40 -3.80 15.79
C THR A 12 -9.93 -3.75 16.19
N GLY A 13 -9.67 -3.90 17.48
CA GLY A 13 -8.33 -3.89 18.05
C GLY A 13 -7.75 -2.49 18.19
N GLU A 14 -6.42 -2.43 18.28
CA GLU A 14 -5.67 -1.18 18.43
C GLU A 14 -5.82 -0.28 17.19
N LYS A 15 -5.79 1.03 17.41
CA LYS A 15 -5.87 2.04 16.33
C LYS A 15 -4.51 2.39 15.74
N THR A 16 -3.42 1.90 16.34
CA THR A 16 -2.05 2.04 15.83
C THR A 16 -1.37 0.68 15.79
N GLY A 17 -0.51 0.46 14.79
CA GLY A 17 0.05 -0.86 14.51
C GLY A 17 1.21 -1.26 15.44
N PRO A 18 1.45 -2.58 15.63
CA PRO A 18 2.66 -3.06 16.30
C PRO A 18 3.92 -2.55 15.59
N GLY A 19 4.90 -2.09 16.36
CA GLY A 19 6.17 -1.58 15.81
C GLY A 19 6.09 -0.18 15.17
N TRP A 20 4.95 0.51 15.27
CA TRP A 20 4.85 1.94 14.95
C TRP A 20 5.53 2.76 16.05
N SER A 21 6.16 3.88 15.67
CA SER A 21 6.77 4.82 16.61
C SER A 21 5.74 5.77 17.20
N GLU A 22 6.07 6.32 18.37
CA GLU A 22 5.30 7.42 18.94
C GLU A 22 5.28 8.60 17.96
N GLY A 23 4.07 9.06 17.60
CA GLY A 23 3.88 10.15 16.65
C GLY A 23 3.71 9.72 15.18
N ASP A 24 3.80 8.43 14.86
CA ASP A 24 3.46 7.92 13.51
C ASP A 24 1.99 8.12 13.18
N ALA A 25 1.12 8.11 14.20
CA ALA A 25 -0.29 8.42 14.10
C ALA A 25 -0.77 9.15 15.37
N PRO A 26 -1.28 10.39 15.28
CA PRO A 26 -1.44 11.19 14.06
C PRO A 26 -0.12 11.76 13.52
N SER A 27 0.07 11.68 12.20
CA SER A 27 1.19 12.28 11.47
C SER A 27 0.74 12.91 10.16
N THR A 28 1.68 13.29 9.28
CA THR A 28 1.37 13.66 7.90
C THR A 28 1.11 12.44 7.01
N TYR A 29 1.46 11.23 7.45
CA TYR A 29 1.41 10.01 6.64
C TYR A 29 0.49 8.93 7.20
N ALA A 30 0.03 9.03 8.45
CA ALA A 30 -0.98 8.14 9.03
C ALA A 30 -1.86 8.83 10.09
N ALA A 31 -3.10 8.39 10.19
CA ALA A 31 -3.99 8.65 11.32
C ALA A 31 -4.16 7.36 12.15
N PRO A 32 -4.66 7.45 13.40
CA PRO A 32 -5.21 6.28 14.06
C PRO A 32 -6.28 5.64 13.16
N ILE A 33 -6.23 4.33 13.00
CA ILE A 33 -7.09 3.62 12.05
C ILE A 33 -8.46 3.41 12.67
N GLU A 34 -9.45 4.02 12.03
CA GLU A 34 -10.86 3.94 12.36
C GLU A 34 -11.64 3.58 11.09
N SER A 35 -12.82 2.99 11.24
CA SER A 35 -13.67 2.58 10.12
C SER A 35 -14.45 3.73 9.48
N VAL A 36 -14.56 4.85 10.20
CA VAL A 36 -15.20 6.07 9.71
C VAL A 36 -14.21 7.22 9.74
N MET A 37 -13.79 7.69 8.57
CA MET A 37 -12.80 8.75 8.42
C MET A 37 -13.15 9.63 7.22
N LEU A 38 -12.99 10.94 7.35
CA LEU A 38 -13.00 11.86 6.20
C LEU A 38 -11.59 11.96 5.63
N ASP A 39 -11.43 11.70 4.32
CA ASP A 39 -10.18 11.92 3.58
C ASP A 39 -8.93 11.26 4.21
N GLY A 40 -9.12 10.11 4.87
CA GLY A 40 -8.05 9.41 5.63
C GLY A 40 -7.55 10.18 6.85
N GLY A 41 -8.36 11.10 7.38
CA GLY A 41 -8.07 11.98 8.49
C GLY A 41 -7.30 13.25 8.12
N ARG A 42 -7.06 13.55 6.83
CA ARG A 42 -6.31 14.73 6.39
C ARG A 42 -7.00 16.04 6.83
N SER A 43 -6.23 16.97 7.38
CA SER A 43 -6.72 18.33 7.69
C SER A 43 -6.97 19.18 6.44
N ASN A 44 -6.25 18.90 5.34
CA ASN A 44 -6.53 19.46 4.02
C ASN A 44 -6.68 18.30 3.02
N PRO A 45 -7.89 18.02 2.50
CA PRO A 45 -8.15 16.84 1.68
C PRO A 45 -7.45 16.84 0.32
N VAL A 46 -6.94 18.00 -0.13
CA VAL A 46 -6.20 18.13 -1.40
C VAL A 46 -4.69 18.22 -1.21
N ASP A 47 -4.19 18.08 0.03
CA ASP A 47 -2.76 18.06 0.35
C ASP A 47 -2.40 16.76 1.06
N ASP A 48 -1.72 15.87 0.34
CA ASP A 48 -1.29 14.56 0.83
C ASP A 48 -0.26 14.61 1.97
N LEU A 49 0.40 15.76 2.17
CA LEU A 49 1.36 15.98 3.25
C LEU A 49 0.73 16.73 4.42
N SER A 50 -0.56 17.04 4.37
CA SER A 50 -1.24 17.69 5.47
C SER A 50 -1.29 16.79 6.71
N ARG A 51 -1.25 17.42 7.89
CA ARG A 51 -1.38 16.69 9.15
C ARG A 51 -2.72 15.97 9.17
N ARG A 52 -2.71 14.74 9.66
CA ARG A 52 -3.91 13.96 9.92
C ARG A 52 -4.37 14.14 11.36
N THR A 53 -5.67 13.99 11.59
CA THR A 53 -6.29 14.06 12.91
C THR A 53 -6.00 12.82 13.76
N GLY A 54 -6.00 13.00 15.08
CA GLY A 54 -5.92 11.92 16.07
C GLY A 54 -7.27 11.30 16.43
N THR A 55 -8.38 11.90 15.97
CA THR A 55 -9.75 11.45 16.26
C THR A 55 -10.65 11.37 15.00
N PRO A 56 -10.25 10.65 13.93
CA PRO A 56 -10.94 10.63 12.64
C PRO A 56 -12.48 10.45 12.67
N ALA A 57 -13.00 9.52 13.47
CA ALA A 57 -14.41 9.20 13.57
C ALA A 57 -15.19 10.28 14.33
N ALA A 58 -14.58 10.88 15.36
CA ALA A 58 -15.16 12.01 16.07
C ALA A 58 -15.24 13.23 15.14
N ASP A 59 -14.17 13.52 14.39
CA ASP A 59 -14.12 14.61 13.42
C ASP A 59 -15.16 14.42 12.32
N PHE A 60 -15.36 13.18 11.84
CA PHE A 60 -16.45 12.85 10.92
C PHE A 60 -17.81 13.18 11.54
N ALA A 61 -18.06 12.74 12.78
CA ALA A 61 -19.34 12.96 13.47
C ALA A 61 -19.63 14.46 13.64
N GLU A 62 -18.63 15.24 14.04
CA GLU A 62 -18.75 16.69 14.21
C GLU A 62 -19.02 17.39 12.86
N GLN A 63 -18.31 17.01 11.80
CA GLN A 63 -18.54 17.58 10.48
C GLN A 63 -19.91 17.22 9.92
N LEU A 64 -20.40 15.99 10.15
CA LEU A 64 -21.75 15.58 9.77
C LEU A 64 -22.80 16.38 10.54
N ALA A 65 -22.63 16.56 11.86
CA ALA A 65 -23.53 17.38 12.68
C ALA A 65 -23.57 18.84 12.21
N ALA A 66 -22.42 19.42 11.86
CA ALA A 66 -22.36 20.78 11.34
C ALA A 66 -23.12 20.98 10.01
N LYS A 67 -23.34 19.91 9.22
CA LYS A 67 -24.13 19.95 7.99
C LYS A 67 -25.64 19.79 8.22
N LEU A 68 -26.07 19.42 9.43
CA LEU A 68 -27.47 19.13 9.76
C LEU A 68 -28.00 20.15 10.79
N PRO A 69 -28.85 21.11 10.38
CA PRO A 69 -29.35 22.15 11.27
C PRO A 69 -30.02 21.60 12.54
N GLY A 70 -29.52 22.02 13.71
CA GLY A 70 -30.07 21.62 15.00
C GLY A 70 -29.67 20.21 15.46
N ALA A 71 -28.69 19.59 14.79
CA ALA A 71 -28.09 18.32 15.19
C ALA A 71 -26.89 18.51 16.14
N SER A 72 -26.69 17.55 17.03
CA SER A 72 -25.49 17.44 17.87
C SER A 72 -25.02 16.00 17.97
N VAL A 73 -23.70 15.78 18.09
CA VAL A 73 -23.14 14.45 18.29
C VAL A 73 -23.51 13.95 19.68
N SER A 74 -24.37 12.93 19.74
CA SER A 74 -24.88 12.33 20.98
C SER A 74 -25.69 11.06 20.67
N GLY A 75 -25.83 10.19 21.66
CA GLY A 75 -26.65 8.98 21.57
C GLY A 75 -25.86 7.70 21.28
N ASP A 76 -26.55 6.57 21.37
CA ASP A 76 -25.96 5.24 21.15
C ASP A 76 -25.81 4.93 19.66
N THR A 77 -24.72 4.26 19.31
CA THR A 77 -24.40 3.85 17.93
C THR A 77 -25.12 2.57 17.52
N ALA A 78 -25.72 1.85 18.45
CA ALA A 78 -26.52 0.66 18.19
C ALA A 78 -27.88 1.06 17.60
N VAL A 79 -28.05 0.88 16.30
CA VAL A 79 -29.33 1.12 15.60
C VAL A 79 -29.88 -0.21 15.10
N GLU A 80 -30.88 -0.75 15.78
CA GLU A 80 -31.69 -1.86 15.26
C GLU A 80 -32.91 -1.32 14.50
N GLY A 81 -33.13 -1.78 13.27
CA GLY A 81 -34.35 -1.46 12.50
C GLY A 81 -34.44 -0.02 11.98
N GLY A 82 -33.32 0.70 11.88
CA GLY A 82 -33.26 2.04 11.28
C GLY A 82 -33.62 2.04 9.79
N ARG A 83 -34.21 3.14 9.32
CA ARG A 83 -34.45 3.36 7.88
C ARG A 83 -33.24 4.03 7.25
N THR A 84 -32.62 3.40 6.26
CA THR A 84 -31.58 4.03 5.42
C THR A 84 -32.17 5.24 4.69
N ILE A 85 -31.57 6.41 4.90
CA ILE A 85 -31.98 7.67 4.24
C ILE A 85 -31.00 8.13 3.16
N ALA A 86 -29.74 7.67 3.23
CA ALA A 86 -28.68 7.97 2.29
C ALA A 86 -27.62 6.86 2.38
N GLU A 87 -26.93 6.64 1.27
CA GLU A 87 -25.82 5.70 1.13
C GLU A 87 -24.78 6.32 0.18
N VAL A 88 -23.52 5.99 0.40
CA VAL A 88 -22.41 6.43 -0.46
C VAL A 88 -21.56 5.21 -0.79
N GLU A 89 -21.22 5.07 -2.07
CA GLU A 89 -20.29 4.07 -2.54
C GLU A 89 -18.93 4.73 -2.80
N SER A 90 -17.86 4.03 -2.44
CA SER A 90 -16.49 4.48 -2.71
C SER A 90 -16.11 4.28 -4.18
N ALA A 91 -14.92 4.75 -4.56
CA ALA A 91 -14.32 4.35 -5.82
C ALA A 91 -14.07 2.83 -5.86
N PRO A 92 -14.03 2.21 -7.06
CA PRO A 92 -13.69 0.79 -7.18
C PRO A 92 -12.35 0.46 -6.50
N MET A 93 -12.23 -0.74 -5.91
CA MET A 93 -11.03 -1.18 -5.20
C MET A 93 -9.74 -1.00 -6.02
N GLU A 94 -9.82 -1.19 -7.33
CA GLU A 94 -8.70 -0.97 -8.25
C GLU A 94 -8.15 0.46 -8.19
N GLN A 95 -9.02 1.46 -8.11
CA GLN A 95 -8.63 2.88 -8.01
C GLN A 95 -8.07 3.20 -6.62
N LEU A 96 -8.64 2.60 -5.56
CA LEU A 96 -8.11 2.75 -4.20
C LEU A 96 -6.69 2.18 -4.09
N VAL A 97 -6.45 1.00 -4.66
CA VAL A 97 -5.12 0.38 -4.72
C VAL A 97 -4.15 1.24 -5.55
N GLN A 98 -4.58 1.78 -6.70
CA GLN A 98 -3.74 2.67 -7.50
C GLN A 98 -3.35 3.94 -6.72
N GLN A 99 -4.30 4.59 -6.05
CA GLN A 99 -4.03 5.76 -5.21
C GLN A 99 -3.09 5.40 -4.04
N MET A 100 -3.34 4.29 -3.35
CA MET A 100 -2.50 3.79 -2.26
C MET A 100 -1.06 3.59 -2.73
N LEU A 101 -0.86 3.00 -3.91
CA LEU A 101 0.48 2.73 -4.47
C LEU A 101 1.19 4.02 -4.92
N ASP A 102 0.49 4.93 -5.60
CA ASP A 102 1.09 6.16 -6.15
C ASP A 102 1.51 7.11 -5.02
N LEU A 103 0.61 7.33 -4.05
CA LEU A 103 0.82 8.24 -2.92
C LEU A 103 1.59 7.61 -1.76
N SER A 104 1.65 6.28 -1.69
CA SER A 104 2.12 5.56 -0.50
C SER A 104 1.27 5.86 0.74
N ASP A 105 -0.06 5.90 0.60
CA ASP A 105 -0.97 6.25 1.69
C ASP A 105 -1.10 5.09 2.70
N ASN A 106 -0.51 5.27 3.88
CA ASN A 106 -0.50 4.24 4.92
C ASN A 106 -1.90 3.99 5.49
N THR A 107 -2.71 5.04 5.68
CA THR A 107 -4.06 4.87 6.24
C THR A 107 -4.95 4.10 5.28
N LEU A 108 -4.84 4.38 3.97
CA LEU A 108 -5.58 3.62 2.96
C LEU A 108 -5.11 2.17 2.87
N ALA A 109 -3.80 1.91 2.99
CA ALA A 109 -3.27 0.54 3.08
C ALA A 109 -3.86 -0.24 4.27
N GLU A 110 -3.91 0.37 5.46
CA GLU A 110 -4.49 -0.27 6.65
C GLU A 110 -5.99 -0.54 6.52
N ALA A 111 -6.73 0.38 5.88
CA ALA A 111 -8.16 0.20 5.61
C ALA A 111 -8.40 -0.93 4.59
N ILE A 112 -7.64 -0.95 3.49
CA ILE A 112 -7.72 -2.02 2.48
C ILE A 112 -7.43 -3.38 3.12
N GLN A 113 -6.37 -3.48 3.93
CA GLN A 113 -6.00 -4.73 4.58
C GLN A 113 -7.11 -5.25 5.53
N ARG A 114 -7.77 -4.36 6.28
CA ARG A 114 -8.91 -4.73 7.13
C ARG A 114 -10.12 -5.19 6.33
N HIS A 115 -10.36 -4.61 5.15
CA HIS A 115 -11.37 -5.12 4.23
C HIS A 115 -11.01 -6.49 3.65
N VAL A 116 -9.73 -6.77 3.39
CA VAL A 116 -9.26 -8.13 3.04
C VAL A 116 -9.56 -9.09 4.19
N ALA A 117 -9.29 -8.69 5.43
CA ALA A 117 -9.60 -9.49 6.62
C ALA A 117 -11.09 -9.83 6.70
N LEU A 118 -11.97 -8.83 6.58
CA LEU A 118 -13.42 -9.02 6.56
C LEU A 118 -13.86 -9.99 5.46
N SER A 119 -13.32 -9.80 4.25
CA SER A 119 -13.68 -10.64 3.09
C SER A 119 -13.24 -12.10 3.22
N THR A 120 -12.23 -12.36 4.05
CA THR A 120 -11.67 -13.70 4.29
C THR A 120 -12.13 -14.29 5.62
N GLY A 121 -13.06 -13.63 6.32
CA GLY A 121 -13.60 -14.08 7.61
C GLY A 121 -12.62 -13.95 8.77
N LYS A 122 -11.57 -13.15 8.62
CA LYS A 122 -10.64 -12.78 9.70
C LYS A 122 -11.14 -11.54 10.43
N GLU A 123 -10.57 -11.30 11.61
CA GLU A 123 -10.83 -10.08 12.36
C GLU A 123 -10.33 -8.85 11.60
N ALA A 124 -11.10 -7.76 11.57
CA ALA A 124 -10.72 -6.48 10.96
C ALA A 124 -9.75 -5.67 11.84
N SER A 125 -8.66 -6.31 12.25
CA SER A 125 -7.57 -5.80 13.09
C SER A 125 -6.24 -5.84 12.35
N PHE A 126 -5.16 -5.29 12.93
CA PHE A 126 -3.80 -5.40 12.38
C PHE A 126 -3.36 -6.87 12.22
N GLU A 127 -3.60 -7.68 13.25
CA GLU A 127 -3.26 -9.11 13.23
C GLU A 127 -4.10 -9.86 12.20
N GLY A 128 -5.44 -9.72 12.25
CA GLY A 128 -6.34 -10.41 11.34
C GLY A 128 -6.11 -10.00 9.88
N GLY A 129 -5.83 -8.73 9.62
CA GLY A 129 -5.42 -8.24 8.31
C GLY A 129 -4.10 -8.83 7.83
N SER A 130 -3.10 -8.96 8.71
CA SER A 130 -1.79 -9.52 8.35
C SER A 130 -1.91 -11.00 8.02
N GLN A 131 -2.68 -11.74 8.81
CA GLN A 131 -3.00 -13.14 8.54
C GLN A 131 -3.77 -13.31 7.22
N ALA A 132 -4.77 -12.46 6.98
CA ALA A 132 -5.56 -12.51 5.75
C ALA A 132 -4.69 -12.31 4.50
N THR A 133 -3.80 -11.32 4.51
CA THR A 133 -2.86 -11.09 3.39
C THR A 133 -1.99 -12.31 3.12
N LEU A 134 -1.39 -12.89 4.17
CA LEU A 134 -0.53 -14.06 4.02
C LEU A 134 -1.31 -15.31 3.55
N ASP A 135 -2.53 -15.50 4.04
CA ASP A 135 -3.39 -16.62 3.63
C ASP A 135 -3.79 -16.51 2.16
N VAL A 136 -4.14 -15.30 1.69
CA VAL A 136 -4.45 -15.04 0.28
C VAL A 136 -3.22 -15.29 -0.61
N LEU A 137 -2.04 -14.83 -0.22
CA LEU A 137 -0.81 -15.09 -0.96
C LEU A 137 -0.53 -16.60 -1.06
N ARG A 138 -0.59 -17.34 0.05
CA ARG A 138 -0.41 -18.81 0.07
C ARG A 138 -1.44 -19.52 -0.80
N GLN A 139 -2.70 -19.13 -0.71
CA GLN A 139 -3.79 -19.73 -1.50
C GLN A 139 -3.54 -19.59 -3.00
N HIS A 140 -2.85 -18.54 -3.42
CA HIS A 140 -2.49 -18.27 -4.81
C HIS A 140 -1.08 -18.74 -5.20
N GLY A 141 -0.43 -19.54 -4.35
CA GLY A 141 0.83 -20.23 -4.68
C GLY A 141 2.09 -19.40 -4.49
N PHE A 142 2.00 -18.23 -3.85
CA PHE A 142 3.18 -17.47 -3.47
C PHE A 142 3.85 -18.08 -2.25
N ASP A 143 5.19 -18.16 -2.28
CA ASP A 143 5.98 -18.55 -1.12
C ASP A 143 6.08 -17.39 -0.12
N VAL A 144 5.61 -17.64 1.10
CA VAL A 144 5.65 -16.67 2.20
C VAL A 144 6.51 -17.17 3.36
N GLU A 145 7.36 -18.18 3.13
CA GLU A 145 8.36 -18.58 4.10
C GLU A 145 9.28 -17.39 4.46
N GLY A 146 9.55 -17.21 5.75
CA GLY A 146 10.35 -16.09 6.24
C GLY A 146 9.67 -14.71 6.20
N VAL A 147 8.37 -14.65 5.87
CA VAL A 147 7.59 -13.41 5.86
C VAL A 147 6.86 -13.22 7.19
N THR A 148 7.03 -12.04 7.78
CA THR A 148 6.29 -11.57 8.97
C THR A 148 5.63 -10.24 8.61
N LEU A 149 4.30 -10.18 8.75
CA LEU A 149 3.53 -8.94 8.61
C LEU A 149 2.88 -8.58 9.95
N ASN A 150 2.98 -7.32 10.32
CA ASN A 150 2.36 -6.72 11.50
C ASN A 150 1.36 -5.62 11.12
N ASP A 151 1.44 -5.11 9.88
CA ASP A 151 0.56 -4.11 9.32
C ASP A 151 0.50 -4.23 7.78
N GLY A 152 -0.29 -3.37 7.13
CA GLY A 152 -0.48 -3.38 5.69
C GLY A 152 0.30 -2.28 4.96
N SER A 153 0.65 -1.22 5.68
CA SER A 153 1.34 -0.05 5.15
C SER A 153 2.87 -0.20 5.05
N GLY A 154 3.46 -1.08 5.86
CA GLY A 154 4.92 -1.19 5.97
C GLY A 154 5.54 -0.21 6.96
N LEU A 155 4.74 0.49 7.78
CA LEU A 155 5.23 1.39 8.84
C LEU A 155 5.89 0.61 9.99
N SER A 156 5.38 -0.58 10.30
CA SER A 156 5.93 -1.44 11.33
C SER A 156 7.37 -1.81 11.02
N VAL A 157 8.28 -1.45 11.93
CA VAL A 157 9.70 -1.83 11.88
C VAL A 157 9.91 -3.34 12.06
N ASP A 158 8.86 -4.07 12.44
CA ASP A 158 8.87 -5.51 12.70
C ASP A 158 8.46 -6.34 11.48
N ASN A 159 7.99 -5.70 10.41
CA ASN A 159 7.74 -6.38 9.13
C ASN A 159 9.02 -6.98 8.55
N ARG A 160 8.91 -8.20 8.01
CA ARG A 160 9.97 -8.90 7.28
C ARG A 160 9.35 -9.48 6.01
N ILE A 161 9.88 -9.09 4.86
CA ILE A 161 9.40 -9.55 3.55
C ILE A 161 10.63 -9.85 2.69
N THR A 162 10.59 -10.95 1.93
CA THR A 162 11.69 -11.32 1.03
C THR A 162 11.64 -10.48 -0.25
N ALA A 163 12.80 -10.18 -0.82
CA ALA A 163 12.87 -9.49 -2.11
C ALA A 163 12.27 -10.37 -3.23
N GLU A 164 12.44 -11.68 -3.10
CA GLU A 164 11.92 -12.72 -3.97
C GLU A 164 10.40 -12.66 -4.07
N LEU A 165 9.67 -12.68 -2.94
CA LEU A 165 8.20 -12.61 -2.94
C LEU A 165 7.71 -11.33 -3.62
N LEU A 166 8.31 -10.19 -3.28
CA LEU A 166 7.93 -8.90 -3.87
C LEU A 166 8.18 -8.87 -5.39
N ALA A 167 9.32 -9.38 -5.85
CA ALA A 167 9.63 -9.48 -7.28
C ALA A 167 8.70 -10.47 -7.99
N GLU A 168 8.31 -11.56 -7.33
CA GLU A 168 7.40 -12.57 -7.85
C GLU A 168 5.99 -12.01 -8.04
N VAL A 169 5.43 -11.29 -7.07
CA VAL A 169 4.11 -10.64 -7.19
C VAL A 169 4.06 -9.71 -8.40
N VAL A 170 5.10 -8.89 -8.60
CA VAL A 170 5.19 -8.01 -9.78
C VAL A 170 5.38 -8.81 -11.08
N SER A 171 6.16 -9.89 -11.03
CA SER A 171 6.36 -10.80 -12.18
C SER A 171 5.03 -11.43 -12.61
N VAL A 172 4.23 -11.95 -11.67
CA VAL A 172 2.93 -12.54 -11.96
C VAL A 172 1.96 -11.50 -12.52
N ALA A 173 1.91 -10.30 -11.94
CA ALA A 173 1.11 -9.20 -12.48
C ALA A 173 1.51 -8.83 -13.92
N ALA A 174 2.79 -8.95 -14.26
CA ALA A 174 3.34 -8.73 -15.59
C ALA A 174 3.08 -9.89 -16.57
N GLY A 175 2.47 -11.00 -16.12
CA GLY A 175 2.19 -12.18 -16.93
C GLY A 175 3.23 -13.29 -16.81
N GLY A 176 4.16 -13.20 -15.86
CA GLY A 176 4.95 -14.35 -15.40
C GLY A 176 4.08 -15.38 -14.66
N GLY A 177 4.59 -16.59 -14.51
CA GLY A 177 3.94 -17.63 -13.68
C GLY A 177 4.33 -17.51 -12.21
N ALA A 178 3.42 -17.89 -11.30
CA ALA A 178 3.74 -18.04 -9.89
C ALA A 178 4.61 -19.29 -9.68
N GLY A 179 5.56 -19.26 -8.74
CA GLY A 179 6.54 -20.32 -8.49
C GLY A 179 7.72 -20.34 -9.46
N ALA A 180 7.77 -19.44 -10.44
CA ALA A 180 8.93 -19.24 -11.31
C ALA A 180 9.97 -18.36 -10.59
N GLY A 181 10.52 -18.86 -9.49
CA GLY A 181 11.58 -18.15 -8.76
C GLY A 181 12.72 -17.71 -9.68
N ALA A 182 13.37 -16.59 -9.32
CA ALA A 182 14.39 -15.89 -10.11
C ALA A 182 15.63 -16.71 -10.52
N GLY A 183 15.72 -17.99 -10.13
CA GLY A 183 16.78 -18.93 -10.48
C GLY A 183 16.38 -20.09 -11.41
N SER A 184 15.11 -20.22 -11.82
CA SER A 184 14.70 -21.30 -12.72
C SER A 184 14.76 -20.85 -14.18
N GLY A 185 15.91 -21.07 -14.82
CA GLY A 185 16.11 -20.90 -16.27
C GLY A 185 15.35 -21.92 -17.12
N GLY A 186 14.05 -22.11 -16.87
CA GLY A 186 13.20 -23.08 -17.56
C GLY A 186 11.94 -22.42 -18.09
N GLY A 187 11.80 -22.35 -19.42
CA GLY A 187 10.58 -21.93 -20.11
C GLY A 187 9.43 -22.92 -19.95
N GLY A 188 8.93 -23.06 -18.72
CA GLY A 188 7.72 -23.82 -18.41
C GLY A 188 6.48 -22.95 -18.58
N GLN A 189 5.77 -23.11 -19.69
CA GLN A 189 4.40 -22.64 -19.82
C GLN A 189 3.53 -23.40 -18.81
N THR A 190 3.09 -22.72 -17.75
CA THR A 190 1.98 -23.17 -16.90
C THR A 190 0.68 -22.87 -17.64
N ALA A 191 0.24 -23.87 -18.40
CA ALA A 191 -1.04 -23.84 -19.08
C ALA A 191 -2.19 -23.76 -18.07
N GLY A 192 -2.95 -22.65 -18.09
CA GLY A 192 -4.35 -22.60 -17.68
C GLY A 192 -4.72 -21.96 -16.33
N GLY A 193 -3.81 -21.93 -15.35
CA GLY A 193 -4.05 -21.32 -14.02
C GLY A 193 -3.63 -19.85 -13.90
N ASP A 194 -2.47 -19.54 -14.48
CA ASP A 194 -1.73 -18.30 -14.17
C ASP A 194 -2.30 -17.06 -14.88
N GLY A 195 -2.99 -17.24 -16.01
CA GLY A 195 -3.57 -16.13 -16.77
C GLY A 195 -4.66 -15.36 -16.03
N ARG A 196 -5.43 -16.04 -15.16
CA ARG A 196 -6.46 -15.39 -14.34
C ARG A 196 -5.83 -14.59 -13.20
N LEU A 197 -4.89 -15.18 -12.46
CA LEU A 197 -4.18 -14.50 -11.39
C LEU A 197 -3.40 -13.29 -11.91
N ALA A 198 -2.67 -13.45 -13.02
CA ALA A 198 -2.00 -12.35 -13.69
C ALA A 198 -2.97 -11.23 -14.08
N THR A 199 -4.17 -11.57 -14.57
CA THR A 199 -5.19 -10.57 -14.92
C THR A 199 -5.76 -9.86 -13.70
N THR A 200 -5.97 -10.57 -12.60
CA THR A 200 -6.39 -10.00 -11.31
C THR A 200 -5.34 -9.06 -10.73
N LEU A 201 -4.04 -9.39 -10.85
CA LEU A 201 -2.95 -8.59 -10.30
C LEU A 201 -2.48 -7.46 -11.21
N ARG A 202 -2.70 -7.56 -12.54
CA ARG A 202 -2.26 -6.57 -13.53
C ARG A 202 -2.54 -5.10 -13.15
N PRO A 203 -3.67 -4.75 -12.51
CA PRO A 203 -3.92 -3.38 -12.07
C PRO A 203 -2.84 -2.76 -11.18
N ILE A 204 -2.15 -3.56 -10.36
CA ILE A 204 -1.09 -3.03 -9.46
C ILE A 204 0.03 -2.39 -10.27
N LEU A 205 0.31 -2.87 -11.49
CA LEU A 205 1.34 -2.33 -12.37
C LEU A 205 1.01 -0.92 -12.86
N GLY A 206 -0.28 -0.60 -12.98
CA GLY A 206 -0.76 0.73 -13.35
C GLY A 206 -0.67 1.73 -12.21
N GLY A 207 -0.74 1.27 -10.96
CA GLY A 207 -0.64 2.09 -9.76
C GLY A 207 0.79 2.39 -9.30
N LEU A 208 1.81 1.75 -9.89
CA LEU A 208 3.20 2.02 -9.51
C LEU A 208 3.64 3.43 -10.00
N PRO A 209 4.24 4.26 -9.12
CA PRO A 209 4.83 5.53 -9.50
C PRO A 209 5.78 5.43 -10.69
N VAL A 210 5.79 6.45 -11.55
CA VAL A 210 6.70 6.56 -12.69
C VAL A 210 7.92 7.41 -12.32
N ALA A 211 9.12 6.90 -12.56
CA ALA A 211 10.38 7.63 -12.39
C ALA A 211 10.35 9.00 -13.07
N GLY A 212 10.48 10.07 -12.27
CA GLY A 212 10.45 11.45 -12.75
C GLY A 212 9.07 11.94 -13.23
N GLY A 213 8.01 11.16 -13.01
CA GLY A 213 6.67 11.42 -13.54
C GLY A 213 5.62 11.60 -12.46
N THR A 214 5.39 10.57 -11.64
CA THR A 214 4.24 10.52 -10.72
C THR A 214 4.64 10.03 -9.34
N GLY A 215 3.72 10.24 -8.37
CA GLY A 215 3.83 9.74 -7.01
C GLY A 215 5.17 10.03 -6.34
N THR A 216 5.58 9.07 -5.50
CA THR A 216 6.84 9.11 -4.75
C THR A 216 8.13 9.06 -5.60
N LEU A 217 8.01 8.93 -6.92
CA LEU A 217 9.15 8.97 -7.85
C LEU A 217 9.23 10.27 -8.67
N SER A 218 8.25 11.17 -8.55
CA SER A 218 8.12 12.38 -9.37
C SER A 218 9.36 13.28 -9.37
N ALA A 219 10.00 13.44 -8.21
CA ALA A 219 11.21 14.26 -8.02
C ALA A 219 12.53 13.45 -8.06
N ARG A 220 12.50 12.24 -8.62
CA ARG A 220 13.68 11.35 -8.74
C ARG A 220 14.06 11.17 -10.22
N TYR A 221 15.28 10.68 -10.47
CA TYR A 221 15.80 10.36 -11.80
C TYR A 221 16.04 11.59 -12.72
N ASP A 222 16.41 12.75 -12.17
CA ASP A 222 16.61 13.99 -12.96
C ASP A 222 18.03 14.23 -13.46
N ASP A 223 19.00 13.38 -13.09
CA ASP A 223 20.41 13.65 -13.33
C ASP A 223 21.26 12.38 -13.53
N GLY A 224 22.48 12.60 -14.06
CA GLY A 224 23.53 11.59 -14.17
C GLY A 224 23.08 10.27 -14.82
N VAL A 225 23.54 9.15 -14.27
CA VAL A 225 23.14 7.80 -14.70
C VAL A 225 21.65 7.57 -14.43
N ARG A 226 21.09 8.15 -13.36
CA ARG A 226 19.70 7.97 -12.96
C ARG A 226 18.74 8.47 -14.05
N ALA A 227 19.08 9.52 -14.78
CA ALA A 227 18.27 10.03 -15.89
C ALA A 227 17.91 8.97 -16.95
N GLN A 228 18.70 7.88 -17.09
CA GLN A 228 18.39 6.77 -17.98
C GLN A 228 17.12 5.99 -17.58
N GLY A 229 16.75 5.99 -16.29
CA GLY A 229 15.53 5.35 -15.79
C GLY A 229 14.28 6.22 -15.86
N ARG A 230 14.41 7.53 -16.13
CA ARG A 230 13.29 8.49 -16.14
C ARG A 230 12.25 8.08 -17.19
N GLY A 231 10.98 8.02 -16.79
CA GLY A 231 9.86 7.58 -17.62
C GLY A 231 9.78 6.07 -17.88
N TRP A 232 10.81 5.30 -17.53
CA TRP A 232 10.91 3.86 -17.82
C TRP A 232 10.80 2.97 -16.60
N VAL A 233 11.33 3.42 -15.45
CA VAL A 233 11.19 2.70 -14.19
C VAL A 233 9.83 3.01 -13.59
N ARG A 234 9.08 1.95 -13.25
CA ARG A 234 7.82 2.02 -12.51
C ARG A 234 7.93 1.18 -11.26
N ALA A 235 7.87 1.82 -10.09
CA ALA A 235 8.17 1.12 -8.85
C ALA A 235 7.52 1.75 -7.62
N LYS A 236 7.15 0.89 -6.67
CA LYS A 236 6.79 1.29 -5.32
C LYS A 236 8.05 1.56 -4.51
N THR A 237 8.03 2.66 -3.77
CA THR A 237 9.09 3.08 -2.86
C THR A 237 8.81 2.62 -1.44
N GLY A 238 9.86 2.48 -0.63
CA GLY A 238 9.76 2.33 0.83
C GLY A 238 10.97 2.97 1.50
N THR A 239 10.75 3.67 2.62
CA THR A 239 11.81 4.29 3.41
C THR A 239 11.39 4.32 4.88
N ILE A 240 12.16 3.67 5.76
CA ILE A 240 11.97 3.75 7.22
C ILE A 240 13.29 4.23 7.84
N PRO A 241 13.44 5.55 8.11
CA PRO A 241 14.69 6.13 8.57
C PRO A 241 15.20 5.56 9.90
N SER A 242 14.30 5.22 10.83
CA SER A 242 14.64 4.74 12.18
C SER A 242 15.46 3.45 12.18
N ILE A 243 15.28 2.60 11.16
CA ILE A 243 16.04 1.34 10.97
C ILE A 243 16.95 1.38 9.73
N GLY A 244 17.09 2.55 9.10
CA GLY A 244 17.89 2.70 7.89
C GLY A 244 17.43 1.82 6.74
N ALA A 245 16.12 1.60 6.61
CA ALA A 245 15.56 0.73 5.58
C ALA A 245 15.10 1.50 4.34
N ASN A 246 15.36 0.94 3.17
CA ASN A 246 14.84 1.41 1.89
C ASN A 246 14.40 0.22 1.04
N ALA A 247 13.40 0.44 0.20
CA ALA A 247 12.95 -0.52 -0.79
C ALA A 247 12.59 0.18 -2.10
N LEU A 248 12.81 -0.51 -3.21
CA LEU A 248 12.33 -0.14 -4.53
C LEU A 248 11.96 -1.41 -5.28
N THR A 249 10.66 -1.61 -5.52
CA THR A 249 10.12 -2.83 -6.14
C THR A 249 9.23 -2.45 -7.30
N GLY A 250 9.44 -3.07 -8.46
CA GLY A 250 8.67 -2.74 -9.64
C GLY A 250 9.18 -3.40 -10.91
N TYR A 251 9.02 -2.69 -12.03
CA TYR A 251 9.41 -3.17 -13.34
C TYR A 251 9.96 -2.05 -14.22
N LEU A 252 10.68 -2.45 -15.27
CA LEU A 252 11.18 -1.58 -16.34
C LEU A 252 11.31 -2.37 -17.64
N VAL A 253 11.39 -1.67 -18.76
CA VAL A 253 11.68 -2.25 -20.08
C VAL A 253 13.06 -1.79 -20.51
N THR A 254 14.00 -2.70 -20.82
CA THR A 254 15.38 -2.37 -21.22
C THR A 254 15.45 -1.66 -22.58
N VAL A 255 16.64 -1.18 -22.97
CA VAL A 255 16.88 -0.54 -24.30
C VAL A 255 16.55 -1.48 -25.45
N GLU A 256 16.68 -2.78 -25.21
CA GLU A 256 16.41 -3.86 -26.18
C GLU A 256 14.95 -4.35 -26.14
N GLY A 257 14.10 -3.74 -25.31
CA GLY A 257 12.69 -4.09 -25.22
C GLY A 257 12.37 -5.25 -24.28
N ARG A 258 13.33 -5.73 -23.48
CA ARG A 258 13.08 -6.79 -22.49
C ARG A 258 12.40 -6.22 -21.26
N LEU A 259 11.26 -6.79 -20.85
CA LEU A 259 10.65 -6.49 -19.55
C LEU A 259 11.44 -7.17 -18.44
N LEU A 260 11.80 -6.40 -17.41
CA LEU A 260 12.42 -6.86 -16.17
C LEU A 260 11.54 -6.46 -15.00
N THR A 261 11.30 -7.39 -14.08
CA THR A 261 10.79 -7.09 -12.74
C THR A 261 11.94 -7.14 -11.74
N PHE A 262 11.82 -6.39 -10.66
CA PHE A 262 12.87 -6.30 -9.65
C PHE A 262 12.29 -5.98 -8.28
N SER A 263 13.05 -6.36 -7.25
CA SER A 263 12.86 -5.89 -5.88
C SER A 263 14.24 -5.66 -5.28
N LEU A 264 14.49 -4.44 -4.84
CA LEU A 264 15.75 -4.06 -4.19
C LEU A 264 15.43 -3.57 -2.79
N THR A 265 16.07 -4.14 -1.78
CA THR A 265 15.89 -3.78 -0.38
C THR A 265 17.23 -3.55 0.29
N THR A 266 17.28 -2.60 1.22
CA THR A 266 18.44 -2.34 2.08
C THR A 266 17.95 -2.09 3.51
N SER A 267 18.74 -2.49 4.50
CA SER A 267 18.48 -2.22 5.92
C SER A 267 19.75 -1.79 6.64
N GLY A 268 19.65 -1.01 7.71
CA GLY A 268 20.80 -0.55 8.49
C GLY A 268 21.66 0.52 7.78
N ALA A 269 21.11 1.18 6.75
CA ALA A 269 21.79 2.30 6.10
C ALA A 269 21.90 3.47 7.08
N ARG A 270 23.11 4.01 7.26
CA ARG A 270 23.34 5.23 8.07
C ARG A 270 22.65 6.46 7.48
N ASN A 271 22.45 6.47 6.17
CA ASN A 271 21.78 7.53 5.44
C ASN A 271 20.84 6.88 4.40
N THR A 272 19.54 6.98 4.64
CA THR A 272 18.51 6.41 3.77
C THR A 272 18.38 7.15 2.44
N GLU A 273 18.80 8.42 2.36
CA GLU A 273 18.83 9.16 1.11
C GLU A 273 19.89 8.60 0.17
N THR A 274 21.12 8.40 0.66
CA THR A 274 22.19 7.79 -0.14
C THR A 274 21.82 6.37 -0.60
N ALA A 275 21.20 5.57 0.27
CA ALA A 275 20.71 4.24 -0.10
C ALA A 275 19.64 4.33 -1.19
N ARG A 276 18.66 5.24 -1.05
CA ARG A 276 17.63 5.51 -2.05
C ARG A 276 18.23 5.88 -3.41
N GLU A 277 19.22 6.76 -3.44
CA GLU A 277 19.91 7.17 -4.67
C GLU A 277 20.69 6.02 -5.33
N ALA A 278 21.26 5.13 -4.53
CA ALA A 278 21.92 3.92 -5.04
C ALA A 278 20.92 2.97 -5.70
N LEU A 279 19.73 2.77 -5.10
CA LEU A 279 18.65 1.98 -5.70
C LEU A 279 18.20 2.58 -7.05
N ASP A 280 18.11 3.90 -7.15
CA ASP A 280 17.81 4.58 -8.42
C ASP A 280 18.90 4.36 -9.48
N THR A 281 20.15 4.39 -9.06
CA THR A 281 21.29 4.16 -9.96
C THR A 281 21.28 2.72 -10.50
N ILE A 282 20.98 1.73 -9.65
CA ILE A 282 20.89 0.32 -10.05
C ILE A 282 19.79 0.13 -11.10
N THR A 283 18.58 0.62 -10.84
CA THR A 283 17.45 0.44 -11.77
C THR A 283 17.64 1.20 -13.09
N ALA A 284 18.21 2.41 -13.04
CA ALA A 284 18.60 3.13 -14.25
C ALA A 284 19.70 2.41 -15.04
N THR A 285 20.62 1.72 -14.35
CA THR A 285 21.63 0.88 -15.02
C THR A 285 20.99 -0.35 -15.66
N LEU A 286 20.08 -1.04 -14.96
CA LEU A 286 19.33 -2.19 -15.49
C LEU A 286 18.57 -1.83 -16.78
N ARG A 287 18.06 -0.61 -16.87
CA ARG A 287 17.42 -0.09 -18.10
C ARG A 287 18.37 -0.06 -19.30
N THR A 288 19.66 0.15 -19.07
CA THR A 288 20.71 0.13 -20.11
C THR A 288 21.32 -1.25 -20.32
N CYS A 289 21.04 -2.21 -19.44
CA CYS A 289 21.55 -3.58 -19.58
C CYS A 289 20.87 -4.32 -20.73
N GLY A 290 21.71 -5.00 -21.49
CA GLY A 290 21.39 -5.83 -22.64
C GLY A 290 22.65 -6.60 -23.02
N CYS A 291 22.52 -7.90 -23.24
CA CYS A 291 23.59 -8.67 -23.86
C CYS A 291 23.34 -8.61 -25.37
N PRO A 292 24.34 -8.26 -26.21
CA PRO A 292 24.26 -8.56 -27.64
C PRO A 292 24.05 -10.06 -27.88
#